data_AF-A7E3G6-F1
#
_entry.id   AF-A7E3G6-F1
#
_cell.length_a   1.000
_cell.length_b   1.000
_cell.length_c   1.000
_cell.angle_alpha   90.00
_cell.angle_beta   90.00
_cell.angle_gamma   90.00
#
_symmetry.space_group_name_H-M   'P 1'
#
loop_
_entity.id
_entity.type
_entity.pdbx_description
1 polymer ?
#
loop_
_entity_poly.entity_id
_entity_poly.type
_entity_poly.pdbx_seq_one_letter_code
_entity_poly.pdbx_strand_id
1 'polypeptide(L)'
;MRAKTEFEKTIKLTKTALFLSGINIFLGEWNHWTRTFVDSIAYYLNIVGLYFVLIGEMYWLIDGTITGKSFVELSLIVPCLTISVLATAKVHYLYHNKESLLDVVDKLREIYPDEIEETANDNDQLGIVNEANELLKFVNFLLSTVSFVVTMTFCTMPLFGMAGEFMETGKFVVLYPFAVKYPFDVYNTSFWVIVYVNQFWATIIVCTNIFGVDTLFYALCSYIGMNFRLLSYKFEHLEIKRNDRIINEIIVLIKRHQELIELVNKTQSLYSLSTLFNIVTSSLLICLSGFNIT
;
A
#
# COMPACT_ATOMS: atom_id res chain seq x y z
N MET A 1 -9.71 26.69 -0.48
CA MET A 1 -8.22 26.49 -0.59
C MET A 1 -7.63 25.58 0.51
N ARG A 2 -8.02 25.75 1.79
CA ARG A 2 -7.50 24.97 2.96
C ARG A 2 -7.87 23.48 2.92
N ALA A 3 -9.06 23.16 2.41
CA ALA A 3 -9.60 21.80 2.34
C ALA A 3 -8.83 20.91 1.35
N LYS A 4 -8.57 21.38 0.13
CA LYS A 4 -7.67 20.70 -0.84
C LYS A 4 -6.26 20.48 -0.27
N THR A 5 -5.76 21.38 0.57
CA THR A 5 -4.47 21.21 1.26
C THR A 5 -4.50 20.07 2.28
N GLU A 6 -5.60 19.88 3.02
CA GLU A 6 -5.77 18.76 3.96
C GLU A 6 -5.89 17.41 3.23
N PHE A 7 -6.63 17.35 2.12
CA PHE A 7 -6.69 16.16 1.25
C PHE A 7 -5.28 15.76 0.76
N GLU A 8 -4.54 16.73 0.22
CA GLU A 8 -3.17 16.54 -0.25
C GLU A 8 -2.23 16.09 0.87
N LYS A 9 -2.33 16.71 2.04
CA LYS A 9 -1.51 16.38 3.21
C LYS A 9 -1.78 14.95 3.71
N THR A 10 -3.03 14.52 3.68
CA THR A 10 -3.44 13.22 4.21
C THR A 10 -3.02 12.07 3.29
N ILE A 11 -3.06 12.26 1.97
CA ILE A 11 -2.59 11.26 1.00
C ILE A 11 -1.08 11.39 0.72
N LYS A 12 -0.40 12.44 1.20
CA LYS A 12 1.04 12.67 0.93
C LYS A 12 1.91 11.46 1.22
N LEU A 13 1.69 10.79 2.34
CA LEU A 13 2.48 9.62 2.74
C LEU A 13 2.25 8.45 1.77
N THR A 14 0.98 8.20 1.41
CA THR A 14 0.58 7.23 0.39
C THR A 14 1.18 7.54 -0.98
N LYS A 15 1.21 8.82 -1.39
CA LYS A 15 1.84 9.25 -2.65
C LYS A 15 3.33 8.99 -2.67
N THR A 16 4.04 9.33 -1.59
CA THR A 16 5.49 9.09 -1.48
C THR A 16 5.80 7.59 -1.52
N ALA A 17 4.99 6.78 -0.83
CA ALA A 17 5.12 5.34 -0.87
C ALA A 17 4.94 4.78 -2.28
N LEU A 18 3.82 5.12 -2.94
CA LEU A 18 3.56 4.68 -4.31
C LEU A 18 4.61 5.18 -5.30
N PHE A 19 5.15 6.38 -5.09
CA PHE A 19 6.25 6.90 -5.89
C PHE A 19 7.51 6.04 -5.74
N LEU A 20 7.87 5.63 -4.53
CA LEU A 20 8.99 4.71 -4.30
C LEU A 20 8.72 3.34 -4.96
N SER A 21 7.46 2.93 -5.02
CA SER A 21 6.99 1.75 -5.76
C SER A 21 6.98 1.94 -7.28
N GLY A 22 7.27 3.13 -7.81
CA GLY A 22 7.24 3.46 -9.24
C GLY A 22 5.85 3.82 -9.81
N ILE A 23 4.84 4.00 -8.95
CA ILE A 23 3.50 4.48 -9.31
C ILE A 23 3.39 5.95 -8.90
N ASN A 24 3.41 6.84 -9.89
CA ASN A 24 3.33 8.27 -9.62
C ASN A 24 1.88 8.79 -9.67
N ILE A 25 1.39 9.26 -8.52
CA ILE A 25 0.09 9.95 -8.37
C ILE A 25 0.30 11.47 -8.14
N PHE A 26 1.54 11.98 -8.25
CA PHE A 26 1.81 13.41 -8.16
C PHE A 26 1.36 14.13 -9.44
N LEU A 27 0.35 14.99 -9.31
CA LEU A 27 0.04 16.07 -10.26
C LEU A 27 1.05 17.22 -10.06
N GLY A 28 2.34 16.96 -10.26
CA GLY A 28 3.40 17.96 -10.20
C GLY A 28 3.85 18.47 -11.57
N GLU A 29 4.32 19.72 -11.63
CA GLU A 29 4.74 20.54 -12.79
C GLU A 29 5.97 20.02 -13.57
N TRP A 30 6.26 18.72 -13.53
CA TRP A 30 7.34 18.15 -14.33
C TRP A 30 6.88 17.96 -15.76
N ASN A 31 7.77 18.16 -16.73
CA ASN A 31 7.51 17.82 -18.13
C ASN A 31 7.05 16.36 -18.21
N HIS A 32 5.86 16.15 -18.81
CA HIS A 32 5.17 14.86 -18.89
C HIS A 32 6.12 13.72 -19.31
N TRP A 33 6.97 13.98 -20.30
CA TRP A 33 7.91 12.99 -20.84
C TRP A 33 9.01 12.58 -19.86
N THR A 34 9.63 13.55 -19.17
CA THR A 34 10.68 13.27 -18.18
C THR A 34 10.14 12.53 -16.96
N ARG A 35 8.90 12.82 -16.57
CA ARG A 35 8.23 12.16 -15.45
C ARG A 35 7.94 10.69 -15.76
N THR A 36 7.25 10.43 -16.88
CA THR A 36 6.93 9.06 -17.30
C THR A 36 8.19 8.21 -17.49
N PHE A 37 9.25 8.78 -18.05
CA PHE A 37 10.51 8.07 -18.27
C PHE A 37 11.20 7.67 -16.95
N VAL A 38 11.35 8.62 -16.01
CA VAL A 38 11.98 8.36 -14.71
C VAL A 38 11.14 7.38 -13.87
N ASP A 39 9.82 7.55 -13.84
CA ASP A 39 8.92 6.67 -13.10
C ASP A 39 8.92 5.24 -13.65
N SER A 40 8.86 5.09 -14.97
CA SER A 40 8.95 3.77 -15.61
C SER A 40 10.29 3.09 -15.34
N ILE A 41 11.41 3.81 -15.44
CA ILE A 41 12.73 3.23 -15.17
C ILE A 41 12.87 2.81 -13.71
N ALA A 42 12.45 3.66 -12.77
CA ALA A 42 12.49 3.34 -11.34
C ALA A 42 11.62 2.12 -11.01
N TYR A 43 10.41 2.05 -11.59
CA TYR A 43 9.51 0.91 -11.47
C TYR A 43 10.17 -0.40 -11.95
N TYR A 44 10.69 -0.40 -13.18
CA TYR A 44 11.32 -1.60 -13.75
C TYR A 44 12.58 -2.01 -12.99
N LEU A 45 13.40 -1.06 -12.54
CA LEU A 45 14.59 -1.35 -11.76
C LEU A 45 14.24 -1.99 -10.40
N ASN A 46 13.26 -1.43 -9.69
CA ASN A 46 12.79 -1.97 -8.42
C ASN A 46 12.16 -3.36 -8.59
N ILE A 47 11.39 -3.57 -9.66
CA ILE A 47 10.86 -4.89 -10.01
C ILE A 47 12.00 -5.87 -10.30
N VAL A 48 12.97 -5.52 -11.15
CA VAL A 48 14.06 -6.44 -11.49
C VAL A 48 14.84 -6.86 -10.24
N GLY A 49 15.17 -5.91 -9.34
CA GLY A 49 15.84 -6.21 -8.08
C GLY A 49 15.02 -7.13 -7.16
N LEU A 50 13.72 -6.86 -7.03
CA LEU A 50 12.81 -7.67 -6.22
C LEU A 50 12.62 -9.09 -6.78
N TYR A 51 12.43 -9.21 -8.10
CA TYR A 51 12.25 -10.50 -8.75
C TYR A 51 13.52 -11.36 -8.69
N PHE A 52 14.70 -10.74 -8.70
CA PHE A 52 15.95 -11.46 -8.49
C PHE A 52 15.99 -12.14 -7.11
N VAL A 53 15.55 -11.44 -6.06
CA VAL A 53 15.42 -12.01 -4.70
C VAL A 53 14.35 -13.10 -4.66
N LEU A 54 13.15 -12.83 -5.19
CA LEU A 54 12.03 -13.79 -5.24
C LEU A 54 12.39 -15.10 -5.94
N ILE A 55 13.08 -15.03 -7.09
CA ILE A 55 13.51 -16.23 -7.82
C ILE A 55 14.50 -17.04 -6.98
N GLY A 56 15.41 -16.37 -6.27
CA GLY A 56 16.36 -17.03 -5.38
C GLY A 56 15.70 -17.67 -4.15
N GLU A 57 14.64 -17.06 -3.59
CA GLU A 57 13.82 -17.65 -2.52
C GLU A 57 13.06 -18.88 -3.02
N MET A 58 12.41 -18.78 -4.19
CA MET A 58 11.73 -19.91 -4.82
C MET A 58 12.68 -21.07 -5.09
N TYR A 59 13.89 -20.78 -5.60
CA TYR A 59 14.89 -21.79 -5.86
C TYR A 59 15.36 -22.47 -4.57
N TRP A 60 15.58 -21.70 -3.50
CA TRP A 60 15.91 -22.24 -2.18
C TRP A 60 14.81 -23.16 -1.65
N LEU A 61 13.53 -22.78 -1.81
CA LEU A 61 12.38 -23.57 -1.36
C LEU A 61 12.26 -24.91 -2.13
N ILE A 62 12.42 -24.86 -3.46
CA ILE A 62 12.39 -26.05 -4.31
C ILE A 62 13.56 -26.99 -3.98
N ASP A 63 14.77 -26.44 -3.86
CA ASP A 63 15.97 -27.20 -3.48
C ASP A 63 15.84 -27.84 -2.09
N GLY A 64 15.30 -27.10 -1.12
CA GLY A 64 15.00 -27.62 0.22
C GLY A 64 14.00 -28.77 0.21
N THR A 65 12.99 -28.71 -0.66
CA THR A 65 12.00 -29.79 -0.83
C THR A 65 12.64 -31.04 -1.44
N ILE A 66 13.51 -30.87 -2.45
CA ILE A 66 14.20 -31.98 -3.13
C ILE A 66 15.24 -32.63 -2.22
N THR A 67 15.97 -31.82 -1.43
CA THR A 67 17.01 -32.30 -0.50
C THR A 67 16.44 -32.91 0.78
N GLY A 68 15.12 -32.89 0.96
CA GLY A 68 14.43 -33.51 2.09
C GLY A 68 14.49 -32.72 3.39
N LYS A 69 14.59 -31.38 3.31
CA LYS A 69 14.48 -30.52 4.50
C LYS A 69 13.15 -30.72 5.21
N SER A 70 13.15 -30.50 6.52
CA SER A 70 11.92 -30.61 7.32
C SER A 70 10.86 -29.63 6.81
N PHE A 71 9.59 -30.04 6.83
CA PHE A 71 8.49 -29.16 6.43
C PHE A 71 8.45 -27.88 7.30
N VAL A 72 8.87 -27.98 8.56
CA VAL A 72 8.99 -26.86 9.50
C VAL A 72 9.98 -25.80 9.01
N GLU A 73 11.16 -26.20 8.52
CA GLU A 73 12.13 -25.25 7.96
C GLU A 73 11.59 -24.52 6.73
N LEU A 74 10.86 -25.24 5.87
CA LEU A 74 10.25 -24.67 4.68
C LEU A 74 9.11 -23.70 5.05
N SER A 75 8.23 -24.09 5.99
CA SER A 75 7.08 -23.29 6.42
C SER A 75 7.44 -22.01 7.15
N LEU A 76 8.68 -21.87 7.65
CA LEU A 76 9.19 -20.61 8.21
C LEU A 76 9.48 -19.54 7.14
N ILE A 77 9.80 -19.95 5.91
CA ILE A 77 10.23 -19.04 4.84
C ILE A 77 9.08 -18.71 3.87
N VAL A 78 8.15 -19.65 3.67
CA VAL A 78 6.96 -19.47 2.82
C VAL A 78 6.16 -18.19 3.13
N PRO A 79 5.99 -17.74 4.39
CA PRO A 79 5.33 -16.47 4.69
C PRO A 79 5.99 -15.25 4.03
N CYS A 80 7.32 -15.15 4.05
CA CYS A 80 8.06 -14.04 3.45
C CYS A 80 7.86 -14.02 1.94
N LEU A 81 8.01 -15.18 1.29
CA LEU A 81 7.74 -15.36 -0.12
C LEU A 81 6.30 -14.94 -0.48
N THR A 82 5.32 -15.39 0.30
CA THR A 82 3.90 -15.12 0.08
C THR A 82 3.59 -13.63 0.17
N ILE A 83 4.17 -12.92 1.15
CA ILE A 83 4.02 -11.46 1.30
C ILE A 83 4.66 -10.71 0.13
N SER A 84 5.84 -11.13 -0.32
CA SER A 84 6.52 -10.54 -1.48
C SER A 84 5.72 -10.73 -2.78
N VAL A 85 5.12 -11.91 -2.98
CA VAL A 85 4.19 -12.18 -4.10
C VAL A 85 2.91 -11.35 -3.99
N LEU A 86 2.34 -11.21 -2.79
CA LEU A 86 1.18 -10.36 -2.56
C LEU A 86 1.48 -8.90 -2.93
N ALA A 87 2.60 -8.35 -2.45
CA ALA A 87 3.00 -6.97 -2.70
C ALA A 87 3.15 -6.68 -4.20
N THR A 88 3.79 -7.59 -4.93
CA THR A 88 3.97 -7.46 -6.38
C THR A 88 2.66 -7.58 -7.13
N ALA A 89 1.78 -8.52 -6.77
CA ALA A 89 0.46 -8.65 -7.37
C ALA A 89 -0.36 -7.36 -7.20
N LYS A 90 -0.44 -6.84 -5.96
CA LYS A 90 -1.17 -5.60 -5.65
C LYS A 90 -0.71 -4.42 -6.50
N VAL A 91 0.60 -4.18 -6.54
CA VAL A 91 1.19 -3.07 -7.32
C VAL A 91 1.05 -3.28 -8.81
N HIS A 92 1.20 -4.51 -9.31
CA HIS A 92 1.05 -4.81 -10.72
C HIS A 92 -0.36 -4.50 -11.23
N TYR A 93 -1.40 -4.91 -10.51
CA TYR A 93 -2.78 -4.58 -10.85
C TYR A 93 -3.06 -3.07 -10.83
N LEU A 94 -2.52 -2.38 -9.83
CA LEU A 94 -2.69 -0.94 -9.71
C LEU A 94 -1.97 -0.18 -10.83
N TYR A 95 -0.75 -0.62 -11.20
CA TYR A 95 0.03 -0.04 -12.29
C TYR A 95 -0.64 -0.26 -13.65
N HIS A 96 -1.20 -1.45 -13.89
CA HIS A 96 -1.91 -1.74 -15.15
C HIS A 96 -3.14 -0.84 -15.33
N ASN A 97 -3.86 -0.56 -14.25
CA ASN A 97 -5.07 0.28 -14.27
C ASN A 97 -4.80 1.73 -13.82
N LYS A 98 -3.56 2.22 -13.97
CA LYS A 98 -3.14 3.54 -13.47
C LYS A 98 -3.98 4.70 -14.01
N GLU A 99 -4.47 4.62 -15.25
CA GLU A 99 -5.28 5.68 -15.85
C GLU A 99 -6.65 5.78 -15.17
N SER A 100 -7.29 4.64 -14.94
CA SER A 100 -8.54 4.58 -14.18
C SER A 100 -8.34 5.00 -12.72
N LEU A 101 -7.18 4.68 -12.12
CA LEU A 101 -6.85 5.16 -10.78
C LEU A 101 -6.75 6.69 -10.72
N LEU A 102 -6.06 7.31 -11.69
CA LEU A 102 -5.92 8.76 -11.76
C LEU A 102 -7.29 9.43 -11.92
N ASP A 103 -8.16 8.90 -12.81
CA ASP A 103 -9.54 9.39 -12.97
C ASP A 103 -10.33 9.32 -11.64
N VAL A 104 -10.23 8.22 -10.89
CA VAL A 104 -10.90 8.07 -9.59
C VAL A 104 -10.37 9.08 -8.56
N VAL A 105 -9.05 9.26 -8.48
CA VAL A 105 -8.43 10.22 -7.54
C VAL A 105 -8.76 11.67 -7.91
N ASP A 106 -8.80 11.98 -9.21
CA ASP A 106 -9.12 13.32 -9.71
C ASP A 106 -10.59 13.65 -9.49
N LYS A 107 -11.52 12.74 -9.84
CA LYS A 107 -12.94 12.90 -9.51
C LYS A 107 -13.14 13.09 -8.02
N LEU A 108 -12.48 12.30 -7.18
CA LEU A 108 -12.60 12.43 -5.73
C LEU A 108 -12.06 13.76 -5.20
N ARG A 109 -11.01 14.31 -5.82
CA ARG A 109 -10.47 15.64 -5.52
C ARG A 109 -11.41 16.76 -5.94
N GLU A 110 -12.08 16.65 -7.09
CA GLU A 110 -13.09 17.61 -7.55
C GLU A 110 -14.33 17.60 -6.65
N ILE A 111 -14.70 16.40 -6.20
CA ILE A 111 -15.83 16.16 -5.30
C ILE A 111 -15.50 16.61 -3.87
N TYR A 112 -14.23 16.73 -3.49
CA TYR A 112 -13.83 17.16 -2.16
C TYR A 112 -14.39 18.56 -1.85
N PRO A 113 -15.07 18.76 -0.70
CA PRO A 113 -15.69 20.04 -0.38
C PRO A 113 -14.61 21.14 -0.33
N ASP A 114 -14.62 22.03 -1.31
CA ASP A 114 -13.60 23.10 -1.46
C ASP A 114 -13.73 24.19 -0.39
N GLU A 115 -14.98 24.47 -0.02
CA GLU A 115 -15.45 25.36 1.04
C GLU A 115 -16.70 24.70 1.60
N ILE A 116 -16.67 24.32 2.89
CA ILE A 116 -17.92 24.05 3.61
C ILE A 116 -18.62 25.42 3.65
N GLU A 117 -19.79 25.52 3.02
CA GLU A 117 -20.49 26.81 2.89
C GLU A 117 -20.69 27.43 4.27
N GLU A 118 -20.19 28.67 4.47
CA GLU A 118 -20.25 29.48 5.71
C GLU A 118 -21.70 29.76 6.16
N THR A 119 -22.44 28.72 6.53
CA THR A 119 -23.77 28.80 7.10
C THR A 119 -23.80 27.94 8.35
N ALA A 120 -24.55 28.40 9.36
CA ALA A 120 -24.50 27.95 10.76
C ALA A 120 -24.71 26.44 11.04
N ASN A 121 -24.95 25.60 10.03
CA ASN A 121 -24.97 24.12 10.07
C ASN A 121 -23.58 23.48 9.86
N ASP A 122 -22.52 24.29 9.86
CA ASP A 122 -21.14 23.96 9.52
C ASP A 122 -20.49 22.90 10.44
N ASN A 123 -20.87 22.87 11.73
CA ASN A 123 -20.21 22.00 12.72
C ASN A 123 -20.39 20.51 12.44
N ASP A 124 -21.55 20.08 11.97
CA ASP A 124 -21.82 18.65 11.73
C ASP A 124 -21.14 18.17 10.45
N GLN A 125 -21.17 18.98 9.39
CA GLN A 125 -20.49 18.67 8.13
C GLN A 125 -18.96 18.66 8.31
N LEU A 126 -18.43 19.64 9.04
CA LEU A 126 -17.02 19.69 9.43
C LEU A 126 -16.65 18.50 10.32
N GLY A 127 -17.55 18.09 11.23
CA GLY A 127 -17.40 16.88 12.05
C GLY A 127 -17.22 15.62 11.21
N ILE A 128 -18.08 15.42 10.20
CA ILE A 128 -17.99 14.26 9.29
C ILE A 128 -16.66 14.23 8.52
N VAL A 129 -16.22 15.39 8.01
CA VAL A 129 -14.95 15.51 7.27
C VAL A 129 -13.76 15.27 8.19
N ASN A 130 -13.78 15.83 9.40
CA ASN A 130 -12.73 15.65 10.39
C ASN A 130 -12.62 14.19 10.84
N GLU A 131 -13.74 13.52 11.14
CA GLU A 131 -13.76 12.10 11.52
C GLU A 131 -13.12 11.24 10.42
N ALA A 132 -13.49 11.43 9.16
CA ALA A 132 -12.92 10.69 8.04
C ALA A 132 -11.41 10.92 7.88
N ASN A 133 -10.96 12.18 8.03
CA ASN A 133 -9.54 12.54 7.99
C ASN A 133 -8.75 11.98 9.19
N GLU A 134 -9.33 12.00 10.39
CA GLU A 134 -8.71 11.45 11.61
C GLU A 134 -8.55 9.94 11.51
N LEU A 135 -9.59 9.23 11.05
CA LEU A 135 -9.53 7.79 10.79
C LEU A 135 -8.45 7.46 9.76
N LEU A 136 -8.36 8.23 8.67
CA LEU A 136 -7.31 8.04 7.66
C LEU A 136 -5.91 8.31 8.20
N LYS A 137 -5.72 9.38 8.98
CA LYS A 137 -4.45 9.68 9.66
C LYS A 137 -4.06 8.57 10.64
N PHE A 138 -5.02 8.06 11.40
CA PHE A 138 -4.82 6.97 12.34
C PHE A 138 -4.39 5.68 11.63
N VAL A 139 -5.11 5.28 10.58
CA VAL A 139 -4.77 4.08 9.79
C VAL A 139 -3.40 4.22 9.12
N ASN A 140 -3.11 5.37 8.52
CA ASN A 140 -1.79 5.64 7.93
C ASN A 140 -0.66 5.56 8.97
N PHE A 141 -0.87 6.12 10.17
CA PHE A 141 0.09 6.04 11.27
C PHE A 141 0.30 4.59 11.73
N LEU A 142 -0.78 3.83 11.89
CA LEU A 142 -0.73 2.43 12.31
C LEU A 142 0.03 1.56 11.30
N LEU A 143 -0.38 1.60 10.02
CA LEU A 143 0.29 0.82 8.97
C LEU A 143 1.75 1.24 8.80
N SER A 144 2.05 2.54 8.85
CA SER A 144 3.43 3.03 8.73
C SER A 144 4.30 2.54 9.89
N THR A 145 3.76 2.54 11.11
CA THR A 145 4.44 2.03 12.30
C THR A 145 4.71 0.53 12.16
N VAL A 146 3.70 -0.26 11.74
CA VAL A 146 3.86 -1.70 11.53
C VAL A 146 4.91 -1.99 10.45
N SER A 147 4.85 -1.31 9.29
CA SER A 147 5.84 -1.47 8.22
C SER A 147 7.26 -1.13 8.67
N PHE A 148 7.42 -0.07 9.47
CA PHE A 148 8.71 0.31 10.04
C PHE A 148 9.25 -0.76 11.01
N VAL A 149 8.42 -1.24 11.93
CA VAL A 149 8.81 -2.29 12.90
C VAL A 149 9.19 -3.59 12.19
N VAL A 150 8.44 -4.01 11.17
CA VAL A 150 8.74 -5.20 10.37
C VAL A 150 10.09 -5.03 9.67
N THR A 151 10.30 -3.90 8.98
CA THR A 151 11.56 -3.64 8.28
C THR A 151 12.75 -3.66 9.24
N MET A 152 12.64 -2.98 10.38
CA MET A 152 13.71 -2.93 11.37
C MET A 152 13.99 -4.30 12.00
N THR A 153 12.96 -5.05 12.38
CA THR A 153 13.12 -6.37 13.01
C THR A 153 13.82 -7.35 12.06
N PHE A 154 13.34 -7.49 10.83
CA PHE A 154 13.88 -8.46 9.87
C PHE A 154 15.30 -8.11 9.41
N CYS A 155 15.62 -6.82 9.27
CA CYS A 155 16.95 -6.41 8.85
C CYS A 155 17.96 -6.48 10.01
N THR A 156 17.59 -6.06 11.21
CA THR A 156 18.53 -6.03 12.35
C THR A 156 18.78 -7.39 12.98
N MET A 157 17.81 -8.32 12.95
CA MET A 157 17.94 -9.67 13.52
C MET A 157 19.22 -10.42 13.08
N PRO A 158 19.56 -10.55 11.78
CA PRO A 158 20.79 -11.20 11.36
C PRO A 158 22.05 -10.45 11.81
N LEU A 159 22.02 -9.10 11.89
CA LEU A 159 23.18 -8.32 12.37
C LEU A 159 23.49 -8.62 13.84
N PHE A 160 22.46 -8.68 14.68
CA PHE A 160 22.62 -9.07 16.08
C PHE A 160 23.09 -10.51 16.22
N GLY A 161 22.58 -11.43 15.40
CA GLY A 161 23.05 -12.82 15.36
C GLY A 161 24.54 -12.92 15.02
N MET A 162 24.99 -12.19 13.99
CA MET A 162 26.40 -12.15 13.61
C MET A 162 27.30 -11.55 14.69
N ALA A 163 26.83 -10.49 15.37
CA ALA A 163 27.56 -9.89 16.48
C ALA A 163 27.71 -10.86 17.67
N GLY A 164 26.66 -11.62 17.99
CA GLY A 164 26.70 -12.65 19.04
C GLY A 164 27.69 -13.77 18.74
N GLU A 165 27.59 -14.37 17.55
CA GLU A 165 28.49 -15.42 17.08
C GLU A 165 29.97 -14.97 17.05
N PHE A 166 30.21 -13.71 16.67
CA PHE A 166 31.55 -13.13 16.65
C PHE A 166 32.13 -12.98 18.06
N MET A 167 31.31 -12.57 19.05
CA MET A 167 31.76 -12.47 20.44
C MET A 167 32.06 -13.83 21.07
N GLU A 168 31.30 -14.87 20.72
CA GLU A 168 31.47 -16.21 21.29
C GLU A 168 32.61 -17.00 20.63
N THR A 169 32.71 -16.96 19.30
CA THR A 169 33.62 -17.84 18.55
C THR A 169 34.85 -17.11 18.00
N GLY A 170 34.85 -15.77 18.00
CA GLY A 170 35.86 -14.95 17.35
C GLY A 170 35.86 -15.05 15.81
N LYS A 171 34.90 -15.75 15.21
CA LYS A 171 34.78 -15.95 13.76
C LYS A 171 33.61 -15.15 13.23
N PHE A 172 33.83 -14.49 12.08
CA PHE A 172 32.78 -13.77 11.38
C PHE A 172 31.96 -14.75 10.53
N VAL A 173 30.80 -15.16 11.03
CA VAL A 173 29.82 -15.97 10.29
C VAL A 173 28.83 -15.03 9.64
N VAL A 174 28.63 -15.19 8.34
CA VAL A 174 27.71 -14.35 7.56
C VAL A 174 26.28 -14.87 7.66
N LEU A 175 25.36 -14.02 8.14
CA LEU A 175 23.92 -14.27 8.16
C LEU A 175 23.19 -13.24 7.29
N TYR A 176 22.18 -13.71 6.56
CA TYR A 176 21.34 -12.89 5.70
C TYR A 176 19.91 -12.79 6.25
N PRO A 177 19.20 -11.66 6.04
CA PRO A 177 17.81 -11.51 6.44
C PRO A 177 16.87 -12.56 5.84
N PHE A 178 17.12 -12.96 4.58
CA PHE A 178 16.30 -13.94 3.88
C PHE A 178 17.13 -15.12 3.37
N ALA A 179 16.54 -16.31 3.41
CA ALA A 179 17.12 -17.54 2.89
C ALA A 179 16.99 -17.60 1.37
N VAL A 180 17.98 -17.04 0.68
CA VAL A 180 18.01 -16.91 -0.78
C VAL A 180 19.19 -17.69 -1.33
N LYS A 181 18.96 -18.50 -2.38
CA LYS A 181 20.04 -19.22 -3.06
C LYS A 181 20.48 -18.44 -4.31
N TYR A 182 21.72 -17.96 -4.29
CA TYR A 182 22.32 -17.20 -5.39
C TYR A 182 23.16 -18.10 -6.30
N PRO A 183 23.37 -17.74 -7.59
CA PRO A 183 24.21 -18.50 -8.52
C PRO A 183 25.71 -18.37 -8.25
N PHE A 184 26.10 -17.57 -7.26
CA PHE A 184 27.48 -17.34 -6.81
C PHE A 184 27.61 -17.62 -5.31
N ASP A 185 28.83 -17.84 -4.84
CA ASP A 185 29.09 -18.12 -3.42
C ASP A 185 28.89 -16.86 -2.57
N VAL A 186 27.77 -16.86 -1.84
CA VAL A 186 27.32 -15.77 -0.97
C VAL A 186 28.10 -15.73 0.35
N TYR A 187 28.85 -16.77 0.70
CA TYR A 187 29.60 -16.81 1.96
C TYR A 187 31.04 -16.27 1.81
N ASN A 188 31.41 -15.85 0.60
CA ASN A 188 32.65 -15.12 0.36
C ASN A 188 32.50 -13.65 0.79
N THR A 189 33.38 -13.17 1.67
CA THR A 189 33.31 -11.86 2.35
C THR A 189 33.16 -10.68 1.39
N SER A 190 33.68 -10.77 0.16
CA SER A 190 33.73 -9.65 -0.79
C SER A 190 32.35 -9.19 -1.31
N PHE A 191 31.34 -10.07 -1.39
CA PHE A 191 30.03 -9.73 -1.98
C PHE A 191 28.90 -9.60 -0.96
N TRP A 192 29.18 -9.93 0.31
CA TRP A 192 28.17 -9.93 1.38
C TRP A 192 27.43 -8.60 1.52
N VAL A 193 28.15 -7.47 1.53
CA VAL A 193 27.55 -6.13 1.68
C VAL A 193 26.57 -5.82 0.56
N ILE A 194 26.92 -6.16 -0.68
CA ILE A 194 26.08 -5.89 -1.86
C ILE A 194 24.78 -6.70 -1.78
N VAL A 195 24.89 -7.99 -1.45
CA VAL A 195 23.73 -8.87 -1.31
C VAL A 195 22.82 -8.41 -0.17
N TYR A 196 23.42 -8.05 0.97
CA TYR A 196 22.69 -7.57 2.13
C TYR A 196 21.94 -6.26 1.84
N VAL A 197 22.60 -5.28 1.19
CA VAL A 197 21.96 -4.03 0.76
C VAL A 197 20.83 -4.29 -0.24
N ASN A 198 21.01 -5.24 -1.16
CA ASN A 198 19.97 -5.60 -2.12
C ASN A 198 18.74 -6.24 -1.43
N GLN A 199 18.95 -7.14 -0.46
CA GLN A 199 17.85 -7.72 0.32
C GLN A 199 17.14 -6.66 1.17
N PHE A 200 17.90 -5.77 1.82
CA PHE A 200 17.35 -4.64 2.57
C PHE A 200 16.48 -3.73 1.70
N TRP A 201 16.97 -3.38 0.51
CA TRP A 201 16.22 -2.56 -0.45
C TRP A 201 14.95 -3.28 -0.94
N ALA A 202 15.03 -4.58 -1.21
CA ALA A 202 13.87 -5.39 -1.58
C ALA A 202 12.79 -5.39 -0.48
N THR A 203 13.18 -5.50 0.79
CA THR A 203 12.25 -5.39 1.93
C THR A 203 11.55 -4.04 1.98
N ILE A 204 12.30 -2.94 1.80
CA ILE A 204 11.72 -1.59 1.75
C ILE A 204 10.70 -1.49 0.62
N ILE A 205 11.01 -2.02 -0.57
CA ILE A 205 10.08 -2.02 -1.71
C ILE A 205 8.81 -2.79 -1.36
N VAL A 206 8.92 -4.02 -0.83
CA VAL A 206 7.76 -4.85 -0.48
C VAL A 206 6.87 -4.16 0.55
N CYS A 207 7.46 -3.64 1.64
CA CYS A 207 6.71 -2.92 2.66
C CYS A 207 6.02 -1.68 2.10
N THR A 208 6.73 -0.92 1.27
CA THR A 208 6.19 0.31 0.67
C THR A 208 5.09 0.03 -0.34
N ASN A 209 5.21 -1.05 -1.13
CA ASN A 209 4.19 -1.52 -2.06
C ASN A 209 2.88 -1.87 -1.33
N ILE A 210 2.96 -2.66 -0.26
CA ILE A 210 1.79 -3.03 0.54
C ILE A 210 1.17 -1.79 1.18
N PHE A 211 2.00 -0.99 1.87
CA PHE A 211 1.57 0.23 2.53
C PHE A 211 0.90 1.20 1.55
N GLY A 212 1.51 1.46 0.40
CA GLY A 212 1.00 2.41 -0.59
C GLY A 212 -0.35 1.98 -1.19
N VAL A 213 -0.47 0.71 -1.57
CA VAL A 213 -1.72 0.20 -2.20
C VAL A 213 -2.86 0.17 -1.19
N ASP A 214 -2.61 -0.30 0.04
CA ASP A 214 -3.64 -0.48 1.06
C ASP A 214 -4.08 0.86 1.66
N THR A 215 -3.15 1.79 1.91
CA THR A 215 -3.52 3.15 2.37
C THR A 215 -4.28 3.93 1.31
N LEU A 216 -3.96 3.74 0.01
CA LEU A 216 -4.73 4.34 -1.07
C LEU A 216 -6.15 3.78 -1.13
N PHE A 217 -6.31 2.45 -1.02
CA PHE A 217 -7.62 1.83 -0.98
C PHE A 217 -8.46 2.39 0.17
N TYR A 218 -7.88 2.44 1.36
CA TYR A 218 -8.54 2.96 2.55
C TYR A 218 -8.90 4.45 2.40
N ALA A 219 -8.01 5.26 1.81
CA ALA A 219 -8.29 6.65 1.50
C ALA A 219 -9.50 6.78 0.57
N LEU A 220 -9.53 6.05 -0.55
CA LEU A 220 -10.65 6.06 -1.50
C LEU A 220 -11.96 5.70 -0.80
N CYS A 221 -11.99 4.60 -0.05
CA CYS A 221 -13.17 4.18 0.70
C CYS A 221 -13.61 5.21 1.74
N SER A 222 -12.67 5.78 2.50
CA SER A 222 -12.96 6.78 3.54
C SER A 222 -13.57 8.03 2.93
N TYR A 223 -13.00 8.57 1.86
CA TYR A 223 -13.52 9.78 1.22
C TYR A 223 -14.84 9.54 0.47
N ILE A 224 -15.03 8.38 -0.16
CA ILE A 224 -16.32 8.02 -0.74
C ILE A 224 -17.38 7.92 0.36
N GLY A 225 -17.06 7.23 1.47
CA GLY A 225 -17.95 7.11 2.63
C GLY A 225 -18.29 8.46 3.26
N MET A 226 -17.30 9.34 3.41
CA MET A 226 -17.48 10.73 3.85
C MET A 226 -18.47 11.48 2.95
N ASN A 227 -18.34 11.35 1.63
CA ASN A 227 -19.25 11.98 0.69
C ASN A 227 -20.68 11.42 0.76
N PHE A 228 -20.85 10.11 0.98
CA PHE A 228 -22.18 9.54 1.22
C PHE A 228 -22.81 10.05 2.53
N ARG A 229 -22.03 10.17 3.61
CA ARG A 229 -22.50 10.75 4.87
C ARG A 229 -22.92 12.21 4.69
N LEU A 230 -22.10 13.00 3.99
CA LEU A 230 -22.41 14.39 3.68
C LEU A 230 -23.68 14.52 2.82
N LEU A 231 -23.84 13.63 1.84
CA LEU A 231 -25.03 13.57 0.99
C LEU A 231 -26.28 13.20 1.80
N SER A 232 -26.18 12.22 2.70
CA SER A 232 -27.26 11.85 3.62
C SER A 232 -27.68 13.01 4.52
N TYR A 233 -26.70 13.73 5.08
CA TYR A 233 -26.95 14.93 5.88
C TYR A 233 -27.70 15.99 5.07
N LYS A 234 -27.30 16.23 3.82
CA LYS A 234 -27.99 17.18 2.92
C LYS A 234 -29.42 16.74 2.63
N PHE A 235 -29.67 15.44 2.44
CA PHE A 235 -31.03 14.93 2.25
C PHE A 235 -31.92 15.11 3.50
N GLU A 236 -31.36 14.92 4.69
CA GLU A 236 -32.09 15.07 5.96
C GLU A 236 -32.45 16.54 6.27
N HIS A 237 -31.58 17.48 5.87
CA HIS A 237 -31.75 18.91 6.10
C HIS A 237 -32.38 19.66 4.92
N LEU A 238 -32.97 18.95 3.94
CA LEU A 238 -33.76 19.56 2.88
C LEU A 238 -35.01 20.25 3.46
N GLU A 239 -35.03 21.58 3.43
CA GLU A 239 -36.23 22.33 3.82
C GLU A 239 -37.34 22.18 2.77
N ILE A 240 -38.40 21.44 3.08
CA ILE A 240 -39.54 21.23 2.17
C ILE A 240 -40.44 22.50 2.08
N LYS A 241 -39.98 23.50 1.32
CA LYS A 241 -40.77 24.67 0.87
C LYS A 241 -41.22 24.48 -0.58
N ARG A 242 -42.52 24.33 -0.84
CA ARG A 242 -43.10 24.10 -2.19
C ARG A 242 -42.71 25.21 -3.19
N ASN A 243 -41.58 25.04 -3.88
CA ASN A 243 -40.99 25.99 -4.82
C ASN A 243 -40.10 25.22 -5.81
N ASP A 244 -39.98 25.71 -7.05
CA ASP A 244 -39.20 25.06 -8.12
C ASP A 244 -37.70 24.90 -7.77
N ARG A 245 -37.22 25.68 -6.79
CA ARG A 245 -35.86 25.59 -6.24
C ARG A 245 -35.57 24.22 -5.60
N ILE A 246 -36.56 23.59 -4.96
CA ILE A 246 -36.38 22.28 -4.30
C ILE A 246 -36.20 21.17 -5.32
N ILE A 247 -36.96 21.22 -6.41
CA ILE A 247 -36.84 20.22 -7.46
C ILE A 247 -35.41 20.24 -8.02
N ASN A 248 -34.84 21.43 -8.22
CA ASN A 248 -33.45 21.59 -8.65
C ASN A 248 -32.45 21.07 -7.61
N GLU A 249 -32.64 21.38 -6.33
CA GLU A 249 -31.78 20.87 -5.23
C GLU A 249 -31.81 19.34 -5.15
N ILE A 250 -32.99 18.72 -5.20
CA ILE A 250 -33.14 17.25 -5.21
C ILE A 250 -32.45 16.65 -6.45
N ILE A 251 -32.62 17.24 -7.63
CA ILE A 251 -31.95 16.77 -8.86
C ILE A 251 -30.43 16.82 -8.69
N VAL A 252 -29.87 17.88 -8.09
CA VAL A 252 -28.43 17.99 -7.82
C VAL A 252 -27.97 16.90 -6.86
N LEU A 253 -28.71 16.65 -5.77
CA LEU A 253 -28.36 15.59 -4.81
C LEU A 253 -28.44 14.19 -5.42
N ILE A 254 -29.44 13.92 -6.27
CA ILE A 254 -29.56 12.65 -7.00
C ILE A 254 -28.40 12.47 -7.96
N LYS A 255 -28.02 13.49 -8.74
CA LYS A 255 -26.85 13.44 -9.62
C LYS A 255 -25.58 13.14 -8.84
N ARG A 256 -25.40 13.81 -7.70
CA ARG A 256 -24.27 13.55 -6.80
C ARG A 256 -24.26 12.11 -6.28
N HIS A 257 -25.41 11.56 -5.94
CA HIS A 257 -25.53 10.16 -5.54
C HIS A 257 -25.07 9.21 -6.66
N GLN A 258 -25.50 9.47 -7.90
CA GLN A 258 -25.13 8.67 -9.08
C GLN A 258 -23.62 8.73 -9.36
N GLU A 259 -23.02 9.92 -9.25
CA GLU A 259 -21.56 10.10 -9.37
C GLU A 259 -20.80 9.27 -8.32
N LEU A 260 -21.26 9.26 -7.07
CA LEU A 260 -20.63 8.46 -6.00
C LEU A 260 -20.76 6.96 -6.26
N ILE A 261 -21.90 6.49 -6.77
CA ILE A 261 -22.07 5.08 -7.16
C ILE A 261 -21.12 4.71 -8.29
N GLU A 262 -20.95 5.56 -9.30
CA GLU A 262 -19.96 5.35 -10.37
C GLU A 262 -18.55 5.23 -9.79
N LEU A 263 -18.20 6.10 -8.83
CA LEU A 263 -16.89 6.11 -8.18
C LEU A 263 -16.64 4.85 -7.35
N VAL A 264 -17.66 4.34 -6.65
CA VAL A 264 -17.62 3.03 -5.96
C VAL A 264 -17.34 1.92 -6.96
N ASN A 265 -18.08 1.86 -8.07
CA ASN A 265 -17.92 0.82 -9.08
C ASN A 265 -16.51 0.82 -9.70
N LYS A 266 -15.96 2.01 -10.01
CA LYS A 266 -14.58 2.13 -10.50
C LYS A 266 -13.57 1.66 -9.45
N THR A 267 -13.72 2.10 -8.20
CA THR A 267 -12.84 1.69 -7.10
C THR A 267 -12.90 0.18 -6.85
N GLN A 268 -14.09 -0.41 -6.90
CA GLN A 268 -14.29 -1.86 -6.79
C GLN A 268 -13.60 -2.60 -7.94
N SER A 269 -13.74 -2.13 -9.18
CA SER A 269 -13.05 -2.75 -10.32
C SER A 269 -11.53 -2.69 -10.16
N LEU A 270 -10.98 -1.58 -9.66
CA LEU A 270 -9.54 -1.40 -9.42
C LEU A 270 -8.99 -2.37 -8.36
N TYR A 271 -9.75 -2.64 -7.29
CA TYR A 271 -9.26 -3.36 -6.11
C TYR A 271 -9.83 -4.75 -5.91
N SER A 272 -10.82 -5.18 -6.69
CA SER A 272 -11.47 -6.49 -6.55
C SER A 272 -10.48 -7.65 -6.54
N LEU A 273 -9.61 -7.71 -7.55
CA LEU A 273 -8.63 -8.77 -7.71
C LEU A 273 -7.50 -8.69 -6.66
N SER A 274 -7.03 -7.47 -6.38
CA SER A 274 -6.07 -7.19 -5.29
C SER A 274 -6.60 -7.69 -3.94
N THR A 275 -7.88 -7.45 -3.65
CA THR A 275 -8.55 -7.89 -2.41
C THR A 275 -8.70 -9.41 -2.37
N LEU A 276 -9.02 -10.05 -3.49
CA LEU A 276 -9.09 -11.51 -3.58
C LEU A 276 -7.72 -12.15 -3.26
N PHE A 277 -6.65 -11.67 -3.87
CA PHE A 277 -5.29 -12.13 -3.56
C PHE A 277 -4.94 -11.90 -2.09
N ASN A 278 -5.34 -10.77 -1.51
CA ASN A 278 -5.14 -10.47 -0.10
C ASN A 278 -5.83 -11.49 0.83
N ILE A 279 -7.06 -11.90 0.52
CA ILE A 279 -7.80 -12.90 1.31
C ILE A 279 -7.14 -14.28 1.20
N VAL A 280 -6.78 -14.70 -0.01
CA VAL A 280 -6.14 -16.01 -0.25
C VAL A 280 -4.79 -16.11 0.46
N THR A 281 -3.95 -15.09 0.29
CA THR A 281 -2.61 -15.04 0.92
C THR A 281 -2.71 -14.95 2.44
N SER A 282 -3.62 -14.14 2.99
CA SER A 282 -3.84 -14.07 4.43
C SER A 282 -4.29 -15.40 5.02
N SER A 283 -5.17 -16.13 4.33
CA SER A 283 -5.62 -17.46 4.75
C SER A 283 -4.46 -18.44 4.82
N LEU A 284 -3.59 -18.44 3.79
CA LEU A 284 -2.38 -19.26 3.77
C LEU A 284 -1.42 -18.89 4.91
N LEU A 285 -1.20 -17.60 5.14
CA LEU A 285 -0.32 -17.10 6.20
C LEU A 285 -0.82 -17.51 7.59
N ILE A 286 -2.12 -17.41 7.85
CA ILE A 286 -2.71 -17.83 9.12
C ILE A 286 -2.54 -19.33 9.34
N CYS A 287 -2.81 -20.15 8.31
CA CYS A 287 -2.62 -21.60 8.40
C CYS A 287 -1.15 -21.98 8.68
N LEU A 288 -0.20 -21.38 7.97
CA LEU A 288 1.23 -21.64 8.16
C LEU A 288 1.73 -21.15 9.52
N SER A 289 1.27 -19.98 9.95
CA SER A 289 1.63 -19.45 11.28
C SER A 289 1.08 -20.33 12.39
N GLY A 290 -0.17 -20.81 12.25
CA GLY A 290 -0.78 -21.77 13.17
C GLY A 290 0.01 -23.07 13.24
N PHE A 291 0.43 -23.61 12.09
CA PHE A 291 1.28 -24.79 12.03
C PHE A 291 2.63 -24.59 12.72
N ASN A 292 3.30 -23.45 12.51
CA ASN A 292 4.61 -23.16 13.10
C ASN A 292 4.58 -22.98 14.63
N ILE A 293 3.40 -22.73 15.22
CA ILE A 293 3.23 -22.56 16.67
C ILE A 293 3.02 -23.91 17.39
N THR A 294 2.43 -24.89 16.70
CA THR A 294 2.21 -26.27 17.19
C THR A 294 3.44 -27.16 17.04
#